data_AF-A0A960P6N3-F1
#
_entry.id   AF-A0A960P6N3-F1
#
_cell.length_a   1.000
_cell.length_b   1.000
_cell.length_c   1.000
_cell.angle_alpha   90.00
_cell.angle_beta   90.00
_cell.angle_gamma   90.00
#
_symmetry.space_group_name_H-M   'P 1'
#
loop_
_entity.id
_entity.type
_entity.pdbx_description
1 polymer ?
#
loop_
_entity_poly.entity_id
_entity_poly.type
_entity_poly.pdbx_seq_one_letter_code
_entity_poly.pdbx_strand_id
1 'polypeptide(L)'
;MSTVTTDGPAPATPAPGRQGPDRRLGVAMAIAGVAAWLALVLVARAWALAIVREQGFEALRLGAAPLVGRGDFLLGPWSVVGLAAAVAAVALAPRLRGLPWRGLVLAVLVGALVWPVALNLVRGPDALTAPLTRAGDEYLPDVGEVDAAGGPRDFLLDFPENLDDYNVHVRSHPPGFLLLLWSLDGIGLGGAGWAAALCILGGALAAPAVLVATREVAGERWARRAAPFLAVSPAALWVATSADAFFAGLAAVAVTMLILAAGRTGRRADALAAGAGLLLGAAALLSYGLVLSWAVPLPVLVHRRRLRPLVLAGLVAAGVVGLAGLAGLDYLAAFEATRREVAESVQRTRPYVFSLVSNAAALAIA
;
A
#
# COMPACT_ATOMS: atom_id res chain seq x y z
N MET A 1 53.43 -1.18 65.00
CA MET A 1 53.42 -0.20 63.89
C MET A 1 53.42 -1.02 62.62
N SER A 2 52.22 -1.26 62.07
CA SER A 2 51.96 -2.20 60.98
C SER A 2 51.54 -1.43 59.75
N THR A 3 52.14 -1.71 58.60
CA THR A 3 51.62 -1.32 57.29
C THR A 3 51.68 -2.52 56.37
N VAL A 4 50.53 -3.19 56.24
CA VAL A 4 50.28 -4.22 55.23
C VAL A 4 49.73 -3.51 54.00
N THR A 5 50.49 -3.52 52.91
CA THR A 5 50.05 -3.11 51.58
C THR A 5 49.22 -4.23 50.96
N THR A 6 47.93 -3.97 50.73
CA THR A 6 47.01 -4.82 49.96
C THR A 6 47.09 -4.44 48.48
N ASP A 7 47.64 -5.32 47.64
CA ASP A 7 47.50 -5.23 46.19
C ASP A 7 46.05 -5.56 45.79
N GLY A 8 45.35 -4.57 45.24
CA GLY A 8 44.00 -4.76 44.68
C GLY A 8 44.07 -5.42 43.29
N PRO A 9 43.09 -6.27 42.93
CA PRO A 9 43.11 -6.96 41.64
C PRO A 9 42.88 -5.97 40.49
N ALA A 10 43.67 -6.13 39.43
CA ALA A 10 43.58 -5.35 38.19
C ALA A 10 42.18 -5.46 37.55
N PRO A 11 41.68 -4.41 36.88
CA PRO A 11 40.38 -4.43 36.22
C PRO A 11 40.38 -5.47 35.10
N ALA A 12 39.44 -6.42 35.19
CA ALA A 12 39.25 -7.45 34.19
C ALA A 12 38.91 -6.84 32.83
N THR A 13 39.76 -7.09 31.84
CA THR A 13 39.51 -6.79 30.43
C THR A 13 38.22 -7.51 29.99
N PRO A 14 37.24 -6.84 29.38
CA PRO A 14 36.01 -7.49 28.96
C PRO A 14 36.35 -8.57 27.92
N ALA A 15 35.99 -9.82 28.23
CA ALA A 15 36.17 -10.95 27.32
C ALA A 15 35.47 -10.65 25.99
N PRO A 16 36.09 -10.96 24.83
CA PRO A 16 35.45 -10.78 23.54
C PRO A 16 34.16 -11.63 23.52
N GLY A 17 33.02 -10.95 23.42
CA GLY A 17 31.71 -11.56 23.54
C GLY A 17 31.56 -12.74 22.59
N ARG A 18 31.29 -13.92 23.15
CA ARG A 18 30.85 -15.11 22.41
C ARG A 18 29.65 -14.72 21.53
N GLN A 19 29.88 -14.58 20.23
CA GLN A 19 28.81 -14.38 19.26
C GLN A 19 28.00 -15.69 19.19
N GLY A 20 26.87 -15.75 19.90
CA GLY A 20 26.10 -16.98 20.08
C GLY A 20 25.46 -17.56 18.80
N PRO A 21 25.11 -18.87 18.81
CA PRO A 21 24.47 -19.59 17.70
C PRO A 21 23.20 -18.91 17.15
N ASP A 22 22.45 -18.18 17.98
CA ASP A 22 21.24 -17.44 17.60
C ASP A 22 21.47 -16.38 16.52
N ARG A 23 22.65 -15.75 16.49
CA ARG A 23 22.98 -14.75 15.46
C ARG A 23 23.25 -15.42 14.11
N ARG A 24 23.91 -16.58 14.11
CA ARG A 24 24.19 -17.34 12.88
C ARG A 24 22.91 -17.91 12.28
N LEU A 25 22.01 -18.43 13.12
CA LEU A 25 20.68 -18.88 12.70
C LEU A 25 19.86 -17.73 12.11
N GLY A 26 19.87 -16.55 12.75
CA GLY A 26 19.20 -15.36 12.23
C GLY A 26 19.75 -14.88 10.89
N VAL A 27 21.07 -14.92 10.68
CA VAL A 27 21.69 -14.59 9.38
C VAL A 27 21.34 -15.63 8.32
N ALA A 28 21.39 -16.92 8.64
CA ALA A 28 21.02 -17.99 7.72
C ALA A 28 19.55 -17.87 7.28
N MET A 29 18.63 -17.57 8.21
CA MET A 29 17.22 -17.32 7.88
C MET A 29 17.03 -16.08 7.01
N ALA A 30 17.78 -15.00 7.27
CA ALA A 30 17.73 -13.80 6.44
C ALA A 30 18.22 -14.08 5.01
N ILE A 31 19.34 -14.80 4.87
CA ILE A 31 19.88 -15.22 3.56
C ILE A 31 18.88 -16.11 2.84
N ALA A 32 18.31 -17.11 3.53
CA ALA A 32 17.30 -18.00 2.96
C ALA A 32 16.05 -17.22 2.50
N GLY A 33 15.59 -16.24 3.28
CA GLY A 33 14.47 -15.38 2.92
C GLY A 33 14.76 -14.53 1.68
N VAL A 34 15.93 -13.87 1.63
CA VAL A 34 16.34 -13.08 0.45
C VAL A 34 16.50 -13.98 -0.78
N ALA A 35 17.10 -15.16 -0.62
CA ALA A 35 17.25 -16.13 -1.71
C ALA A 35 15.89 -16.62 -2.22
N ALA A 36 14.92 -16.86 -1.33
CA ALA A 36 13.57 -17.25 -1.70
C ALA A 36 12.83 -16.14 -2.47
N TRP A 37 12.92 -14.89 -2.01
CA TRP A 37 12.35 -13.74 -2.72
C TRP A 37 12.98 -13.55 -4.10
N LEU A 38 14.31 -13.63 -4.19
CA LEU A 38 15.03 -13.53 -5.44
C LEU A 38 14.65 -14.68 -6.40
N ALA A 39 14.58 -15.91 -5.90
CA ALA A 39 14.15 -17.07 -6.68
C ALA A 39 12.73 -16.88 -7.21
N LEU A 40 11.80 -16.37 -6.39
CA LEU A 40 10.43 -16.08 -6.81
C LEU A 40 10.39 -15.06 -7.96
N VAL A 41 11.15 -13.96 -7.85
CA VAL A 41 11.24 -12.94 -8.90
C VAL A 41 11.84 -13.51 -10.19
N LEU A 42 12.93 -14.27 -10.09
CA LEU A 42 13.60 -14.86 -11.25
C LEU A 42 12.73 -15.92 -11.94
N VAL A 43 12.02 -16.76 -11.17
CA VAL A 43 11.07 -17.76 -11.69
C VAL A 43 9.91 -17.06 -12.40
N ALA A 44 9.31 -16.04 -11.78
CA ALA A 44 8.23 -15.28 -12.41
C ALA A 44 8.71 -14.61 -13.71
N ARG A 45 9.91 -14.01 -13.72
CA ARG A 45 10.51 -13.41 -14.93
C ARG A 45 10.76 -14.45 -16.02
N ALA A 46 11.38 -15.58 -15.68
CA ALA A 46 11.69 -16.64 -16.64
C ALA A 46 10.41 -17.24 -17.24
N TRP A 47 9.39 -17.48 -16.41
CA TRP A 47 8.09 -17.97 -16.86
C TRP A 47 7.39 -16.95 -17.77
N ALA A 48 7.44 -15.66 -17.43
CA ALA A 48 6.89 -14.61 -18.28
C ALA A 48 7.54 -14.58 -19.66
N LEU A 49 8.88 -14.69 -19.71
CA LEU A 49 9.64 -14.73 -20.96
C LEU A 49 9.32 -15.98 -21.78
N ALA A 50 9.09 -17.13 -21.15
CA ALA A 50 8.65 -18.34 -21.84
C ALA A 50 7.27 -18.15 -22.51
N ILE A 51 6.29 -17.63 -21.77
CA ILE A 51 4.95 -17.34 -22.31
C ILE A 51 5.04 -16.36 -23.48
N VAL A 52 5.80 -15.27 -23.36
CA VAL A 52 5.94 -14.27 -24.44
C VAL A 52 6.63 -14.87 -25.67
N ARG A 53 7.60 -15.78 -25.49
CA ARG A 53 8.27 -16.46 -26.61
C ARG A 53 7.33 -17.40 -27.36
N GLU A 54 6.45 -18.10 -26.64
CA GLU A 54 5.55 -19.11 -27.22
C GLU A 54 4.25 -18.51 -27.77
N GLN A 55 3.67 -17.54 -27.08
CA GLN A 55 2.31 -17.02 -27.32
C GLN A 55 2.29 -15.53 -27.73
N GLY A 56 3.46 -14.89 -27.77
CA GLY A 56 3.60 -13.47 -28.09
C GLY A 56 3.34 -12.54 -26.91
N PHE A 57 3.62 -11.24 -27.11
CA PHE A 57 3.46 -10.22 -26.07
C PHE A 57 2.00 -10.07 -25.59
N GLU A 58 1.03 -10.27 -26.49
CA GLU A 58 -0.41 -10.15 -26.22
C GLU A 58 -0.93 -11.14 -25.16
N ALA A 59 -0.20 -12.25 -24.93
CA ALA A 59 -0.55 -13.21 -23.89
C ALA A 59 -0.39 -12.64 -22.48
N LEU A 60 0.53 -11.70 -22.26
CA LEU A 60 0.77 -11.11 -20.94
C LEU A 60 0.52 -9.61 -20.88
N ARG A 61 0.91 -8.85 -21.89
CA ARG A 61 0.96 -7.37 -21.87
C ARG A 61 1.71 -6.79 -20.66
N LEU A 62 2.77 -7.49 -20.22
CA LEU A 62 3.65 -7.08 -19.11
C LEU A 62 5.05 -6.80 -19.64
N GLY A 63 5.32 -5.57 -20.10
CA GLY A 63 6.62 -5.22 -20.72
C GLY A 63 7.83 -5.47 -19.82
N ALA A 64 7.69 -5.22 -18.52
CA ALA A 64 8.70 -5.41 -17.50
C ALA A 64 8.34 -6.53 -16.51
N ALA A 65 7.67 -7.60 -16.99
CA ALA A 65 7.22 -8.71 -16.15
C ALA A 65 8.26 -9.14 -15.09
N PRO A 66 7.90 -9.37 -13.82
CA PRO A 66 6.54 -9.52 -13.30
C PRO A 66 5.78 -8.20 -13.10
N LEU A 67 6.38 -7.06 -13.43
CA LEU A 67 5.75 -5.75 -13.31
C LEU A 67 5.10 -5.30 -14.62
N VAL A 68 4.01 -4.55 -14.50
CA VAL A 68 3.48 -3.74 -15.61
C VAL A 68 4.41 -2.55 -15.77
N GLY A 69 4.97 -2.36 -16.97
CA GLY A 69 5.86 -1.24 -17.25
C GLY A 69 6.80 -1.51 -18.42
N ARG A 70 7.72 -0.56 -18.66
CA ARG A 70 8.81 -0.68 -19.63
C ARG A 70 10.12 -0.32 -18.95
N GLY A 71 11.20 -1.00 -19.35
CA GLY A 71 12.53 -0.71 -18.85
C GLY A 71 13.13 0.44 -19.64
N ASP A 72 13.16 1.64 -19.05
CA ASP A 72 13.77 2.82 -19.64
C ASP A 72 14.91 3.29 -18.73
N PHE A 73 16.06 3.63 -19.33
CA PHE A 73 17.14 4.28 -18.59
C PHE A 73 16.88 5.78 -18.53
N LEU A 74 16.70 6.31 -17.33
CA LEU A 74 16.31 7.69 -17.10
C LEU A 74 17.40 8.46 -16.37
N LEU A 75 17.99 9.42 -17.06
CA LEU A 75 18.85 10.44 -16.49
C LEU A 75 18.36 11.80 -17.00
N GLY A 76 17.92 12.64 -16.07
CA GLY A 76 17.46 13.99 -16.35
C GLY A 76 17.95 14.98 -15.29
N PRO A 77 17.76 16.30 -15.48
CA PRO A 77 18.18 17.32 -14.52
C PRO A 77 17.64 17.07 -13.11
N TRP A 78 16.42 16.53 -13.01
CA TRP A 78 15.74 16.21 -11.77
C TRP A 78 16.23 14.92 -11.09
N SER A 79 17.08 14.12 -11.75
CA SER A 79 17.75 12.96 -11.11
C SER A 79 18.53 13.37 -9.86
N VAL A 80 18.99 14.62 -9.79
CA VAL A 80 19.67 15.18 -8.62
C VAL A 80 18.79 15.13 -7.36
N VAL A 81 17.46 15.32 -7.45
CA VAL A 81 16.60 15.31 -6.26
C VAL A 81 16.35 13.87 -5.78
N GLY A 82 16.21 12.91 -6.70
CA GLY A 82 16.18 11.49 -6.36
C GLY A 82 17.47 11.03 -5.66
N LEU A 83 18.63 11.42 -6.19
CA LEU A 83 19.94 11.12 -5.59
C LEU A 83 20.09 11.79 -4.22
N ALA A 84 19.72 13.07 -4.10
CA ALA A 84 19.77 13.79 -2.84
C ALA A 84 18.86 13.15 -1.77
N ALA A 85 17.65 12.73 -2.14
CA ALA A 85 16.74 12.02 -1.26
C ALA A 85 17.32 10.67 -0.79
N ALA A 86 17.95 9.91 -1.70
CA ALA A 86 18.61 8.66 -1.35
C ALA A 86 19.79 8.87 -0.39
N VAL A 87 20.66 9.84 -0.66
CA VAL A 87 21.78 10.21 0.22
C VAL A 87 21.27 10.64 1.60
N ALA A 88 20.24 11.49 1.63
CA ALA A 88 19.62 11.94 2.87
C ALA A 88 19.03 10.76 3.66
N ALA A 89 18.33 9.83 3.01
CA ALA A 89 17.77 8.65 3.65
C ALA A 89 18.86 7.79 4.32
N VAL A 90 19.97 7.53 3.62
CA VAL A 90 21.12 6.78 4.18
C VAL A 90 21.77 7.52 5.34
N ALA A 91 22.00 8.84 5.20
CA ALA A 91 22.65 9.66 6.21
C ALA A 91 21.79 9.87 7.47
N LEU A 92 20.46 9.91 7.32
CA LEU A 92 19.51 10.13 8.42
C LEU A 92 19.03 8.83 9.06
N ALA A 93 19.11 7.68 8.39
CA ALA A 93 18.65 6.39 8.90
C ALA A 93 19.14 6.04 10.33
N PRO A 94 20.42 6.27 10.70
CA PRO A 94 20.87 6.01 12.07
C PRO A 94 20.20 6.93 13.11
N ARG A 95 19.91 8.19 12.73
CA ARG A 95 19.31 9.20 13.60
C ARG A 95 17.84 8.94 13.86
N LEU A 96 17.11 8.37 12.90
CA LEU A 96 15.69 8.03 13.05
C LEU A 96 15.43 7.21 14.32
N ARG A 97 16.31 6.25 14.62
CA ARG A 97 16.15 5.34 15.76
C ARG A 97 16.15 6.05 17.11
N GLY A 98 16.84 7.19 17.22
CA GLY A 98 16.93 7.99 18.45
C GLY A 98 15.76 8.96 18.66
N LEU A 99 14.89 9.13 17.67
CA LEU A 99 13.77 10.08 17.78
C LEU A 99 12.72 9.62 18.82
N PRO A 100 12.02 10.56 19.48
CA PRO A 100 10.82 10.19 20.23
C PRO A 100 9.80 9.54 19.29
N TRP A 101 8.95 8.66 19.81
CA TRP A 101 8.04 7.86 18.98
C TRP A 101 7.21 8.70 17.99
N ARG A 102 6.69 9.84 18.43
CA ARG A 102 5.95 10.77 17.55
C ARG A 102 6.83 11.34 16.42
N GLY A 103 8.06 11.71 16.75
CA GLY A 103 9.04 12.19 15.76
C GLY A 103 9.43 11.10 14.76
N LEU A 104 9.54 9.85 15.21
CA LEU A 104 9.80 8.71 14.33
C LEU A 104 8.66 8.49 13.32
N VAL A 105 7.41 8.50 13.80
CA VAL A 105 6.22 8.32 12.93
C VAL A 105 6.15 9.46 11.90
N LEU A 106 6.38 10.71 12.32
CA LEU A 106 6.42 11.85 11.41
C LEU A 106 7.56 11.74 10.40
N ALA A 107 8.75 11.32 10.82
CA ALA A 107 9.88 11.15 9.91
C ALA A 107 9.63 10.07 8.86
N VAL A 108 8.95 8.97 9.23
CA VAL A 108 8.55 7.93 8.27
C VAL A 108 7.49 8.46 7.30
N LEU A 109 6.52 9.23 7.77
CA LEU A 109 5.54 9.89 6.88
C LEU A 109 6.22 10.84 5.90
N VAL A 110 7.13 11.69 6.37
CA VAL A 110 7.89 12.61 5.50
C VAL A 110 8.72 11.84 4.49
N GLY A 111 9.39 10.76 4.88
CA GLY A 111 10.11 9.89 3.95
C GLY A 111 9.19 9.29 2.90
N ALA A 112 8.03 8.75 3.33
CA ALA A 112 7.04 8.15 2.44
C ALA A 112 6.35 9.16 1.50
N LEU A 113 6.43 10.47 1.78
CA LEU A 113 6.01 11.54 0.87
C LEU A 113 7.14 11.93 -0.09
N VAL A 114 8.32 12.21 0.46
CA VAL A 114 9.45 12.75 -0.30
C VAL A 114 10.00 11.71 -1.27
N TRP A 115 10.08 10.45 -0.87
CA TRP A 115 10.72 9.40 -1.66
C TRP A 115 9.98 9.08 -2.97
N PRO A 116 8.66 8.77 -2.98
CA PRO A 116 7.92 8.57 -4.23
C PRO A 116 7.95 9.79 -5.17
N VAL A 117 7.81 11.00 -4.61
CA VAL A 117 7.84 12.25 -5.37
C VAL A 117 9.22 12.46 -6.00
N ALA A 118 10.30 12.30 -5.23
CA ALA A 118 11.66 12.44 -5.72
C ALA A 118 11.99 11.44 -6.83
N LEU A 119 11.49 10.20 -6.74
CA LEU A 119 11.65 9.18 -7.79
C LEU A 119 10.89 9.55 -9.07
N ASN A 120 9.67 10.09 -8.95
CA ASN A 120 8.87 10.45 -10.13
C ASN A 120 9.38 11.72 -10.82
N LEU A 121 9.89 12.68 -10.05
CA LEU A 121 10.50 13.90 -10.59
C LEU A 121 11.68 13.61 -11.52
N VAL A 122 12.32 12.45 -11.45
CA VAL A 122 13.34 12.01 -12.43
C VAL A 122 12.84 12.10 -13.87
N ARG A 123 11.54 11.89 -14.10
CA ARG A 123 10.85 12.01 -15.41
C ARG A 123 10.37 13.43 -15.73
N GLY A 124 10.60 14.39 -14.84
CA GLY A 124 10.11 15.77 -14.91
C GLY A 124 8.91 16.03 -14.00
N PRO A 125 8.55 17.30 -13.76
CA PRO A 125 7.45 17.68 -12.87
C PRO A 125 6.08 17.14 -13.32
N ASP A 126 5.82 17.15 -14.63
CA ASP A 126 4.55 16.67 -15.21
C ASP A 126 4.29 15.19 -14.92
N ALA A 127 5.34 14.41 -14.62
CA ALA A 127 5.21 13.01 -14.25
C ALA A 127 4.39 12.77 -12.98
N LEU A 128 4.18 13.81 -12.15
CA LEU A 128 3.33 13.73 -10.95
C LEU A 128 1.83 13.78 -11.26
N THR A 129 1.43 14.31 -12.41
CA THR A 129 0.01 14.51 -12.76
C THR A 129 -0.39 13.77 -14.03
N ALA A 130 0.52 13.66 -15.00
CA ALA A 130 0.27 13.03 -16.28
C ALA A 130 -0.29 11.59 -16.20
N PRO A 131 0.12 10.73 -15.24
CA PRO A 131 -0.43 9.40 -15.15
C PRO A 131 -1.93 9.37 -14.88
N LEU A 132 -2.47 10.37 -14.17
CA LEU A 132 -3.89 10.47 -13.75
C LEU A 132 -4.80 11.06 -14.83
N THR A 133 -4.24 11.69 -15.87
CA THR A 133 -5.01 12.35 -16.93
C THR A 133 -5.13 11.51 -18.20
N ARG A 134 -4.70 10.25 -18.17
CA ARG A 134 -4.72 9.38 -19.36
C ARG A 134 -6.15 8.97 -19.70
N ALA A 135 -6.69 9.59 -20.75
CA ALA A 135 -7.92 9.13 -21.39
C ALA A 135 -7.73 7.71 -21.94
N GLY A 136 -8.77 6.91 -21.83
CA GLY A 136 -8.80 5.45 -22.01
C GLY A 136 -8.56 4.67 -20.70
N ASP A 137 -7.77 5.21 -19.77
CA ASP A 137 -7.28 4.45 -18.62
C ASP A 137 -7.88 4.93 -17.29
N GLU A 138 -7.78 6.23 -16.96
CA GLU A 138 -7.87 6.74 -15.58
C GLU A 138 -9.24 7.31 -15.16
N TYR A 139 -9.39 7.62 -13.86
CA TYR A 139 -10.64 8.13 -13.27
C TYR A 139 -10.98 9.58 -13.62
N LEU A 140 -9.98 10.47 -13.70
CA LEU A 140 -10.25 11.91 -13.86
C LEU A 140 -11.07 12.28 -15.11
N PRO A 141 -10.84 11.65 -16.28
CA PRO A 141 -11.66 11.90 -17.46
C PRO A 141 -13.17 11.65 -17.24
N ASP A 142 -13.54 10.69 -16.39
CA ASP A 142 -14.94 10.31 -16.14
C ASP A 142 -15.64 11.14 -15.06
N VAL A 143 -14.95 12.10 -14.41
CA VAL A 143 -15.54 12.86 -13.30
C VAL A 143 -16.81 13.61 -13.74
N GLY A 144 -16.83 14.09 -15.00
CA GLY A 144 -17.99 14.77 -15.57
C GLY A 144 -19.19 13.86 -15.87
N GLU A 145 -18.97 12.54 -15.96
CA GLU A 145 -20.04 11.58 -16.27
C GLU A 145 -21.07 11.48 -15.14
N VAL A 146 -20.67 11.78 -13.91
CA VAL A 146 -21.59 11.83 -12.75
C VAL A 146 -22.66 12.91 -12.94
N ASP A 147 -22.28 14.09 -13.42
CA ASP A 147 -23.23 15.17 -13.70
C ASP A 147 -23.99 14.93 -15.01
N ALA A 148 -23.34 14.33 -16.02
CA ALA A 148 -23.97 13.96 -17.28
C ALA A 148 -25.12 12.95 -17.08
N ALA A 149 -24.98 12.05 -16.11
CA ALA A 149 -26.01 11.10 -15.69
C ALA A 149 -27.16 11.74 -14.89
N GLY A 150 -27.13 13.05 -14.59
CA GLY A 150 -28.15 13.73 -13.78
C GLY A 150 -27.80 13.83 -12.28
N GLY A 151 -26.60 13.44 -11.89
CA GLY A 151 -26.08 13.52 -10.52
C GLY A 151 -25.75 12.15 -9.92
N PRO A 152 -25.23 12.12 -8.67
CA PRO A 152 -24.63 10.92 -8.08
C PRO A 152 -25.61 9.76 -7.89
N ARG A 153 -26.89 10.04 -7.65
CA ARG A 153 -27.89 8.98 -7.47
C ARG A 153 -28.21 8.27 -8.80
N ASP A 154 -28.44 9.05 -9.85
CA ASP A 154 -28.81 8.51 -11.16
C ASP A 154 -27.60 7.82 -11.79
N PHE A 155 -26.40 8.40 -11.65
CA PHE A 155 -25.14 7.73 -11.97
C PHE A 155 -25.01 6.35 -11.29
N LEU A 156 -25.31 6.26 -9.99
CA LEU A 156 -25.19 5.00 -9.24
C LEU A 156 -26.23 3.94 -9.65
N LEU A 157 -27.43 4.37 -10.04
CA LEU A 157 -28.50 3.48 -10.47
C LEU A 157 -28.16 2.79 -11.79
N ASP A 158 -27.60 3.55 -12.74
CA ASP A 158 -27.27 3.07 -14.08
C ASP A 158 -25.81 2.56 -14.20
N PHE A 159 -25.05 2.62 -13.10
CA PHE A 159 -23.63 2.24 -13.07
C PHE A 159 -23.37 0.80 -13.54
N PRO A 160 -24.11 -0.23 -13.11
CA PRO A 160 -23.90 -1.60 -13.58
C PRO A 160 -24.12 -1.79 -15.08
N GLU A 161 -25.02 -1.02 -15.68
CA GLU A 161 -25.42 -1.10 -17.09
C GLU A 161 -24.46 -0.34 -18.01
N ASN A 162 -23.88 0.78 -17.55
CA ASN A 162 -23.08 1.69 -18.39
C ASN A 162 -21.56 1.49 -18.25
N LEU A 163 -21.09 0.35 -17.71
CA LEU A 163 -19.65 0.16 -17.44
C LEU A 163 -18.76 0.26 -18.69
N ASP A 164 -19.27 -0.10 -19.86
CA ASP A 164 -18.53 -0.10 -21.12
C ASP A 164 -18.23 1.32 -21.65
N ASP A 165 -19.03 2.31 -21.25
CA ASP A 165 -18.86 3.72 -21.61
C ASP A 165 -17.70 4.40 -20.84
N TYR A 166 -17.29 3.85 -19.69
CA TYR A 166 -16.29 4.47 -18.81
C TYR A 166 -14.86 4.03 -19.09
N ASN A 167 -13.87 4.78 -18.59
CA ASN A 167 -12.46 4.42 -18.67
C ASN A 167 -12.13 3.15 -17.87
N VAL A 168 -11.00 2.50 -18.20
CA VAL A 168 -10.63 1.18 -17.66
C VAL A 168 -10.70 1.13 -16.13
N HIS A 169 -10.19 2.14 -15.42
CA HIS A 169 -10.21 2.13 -13.96
C HIS A 169 -11.62 2.34 -13.37
N VAL A 170 -12.49 3.12 -14.00
CA VAL A 170 -13.88 3.27 -13.52
C VAL A 170 -14.66 1.98 -13.75
N ARG A 171 -14.55 1.37 -14.93
CA ARG A 171 -15.27 0.13 -15.24
C ARG A 171 -14.76 -1.11 -14.47
N SER A 172 -13.53 -1.05 -13.94
CA SER A 172 -12.88 -2.17 -13.23
C SER A 172 -13.04 -2.11 -11.70
N HIS A 173 -13.68 -1.07 -11.17
CA HIS A 173 -13.78 -0.81 -9.73
C HIS A 173 -15.17 -0.30 -9.34
N PRO A 174 -15.58 -0.42 -8.06
CA PRO A 174 -16.77 0.27 -7.60
C PRO A 174 -16.56 1.81 -7.64
N PRO A 175 -17.66 2.60 -7.68
CA PRO A 175 -17.60 4.02 -8.06
C PRO A 175 -17.05 4.95 -6.99
N GLY A 176 -16.63 4.43 -5.82
CA GLY A 176 -16.30 5.26 -4.65
C GLY A 176 -15.14 6.23 -4.89
N PHE A 177 -14.12 5.85 -5.67
CA PHE A 177 -13.01 6.77 -5.94
C PHE A 177 -13.41 7.86 -6.94
N LEU A 178 -14.20 7.52 -7.96
CA LEU A 178 -14.75 8.50 -8.90
C LEU A 178 -15.63 9.53 -8.17
N LEU A 179 -16.55 9.06 -7.31
CA LEU A 179 -17.42 9.94 -6.51
C LEU A 179 -16.62 10.80 -5.52
N LEU A 180 -15.49 10.31 -5.02
CA LEU A 180 -14.57 11.11 -4.20
C LEU A 180 -13.95 12.24 -5.01
N LEU A 181 -13.46 11.96 -6.23
CA LEU A 181 -12.91 12.99 -7.12
C LEU A 181 -13.99 14.01 -7.53
N TRP A 182 -15.19 13.55 -7.88
CA TRP A 182 -16.34 14.42 -8.18
C TRP A 182 -16.71 15.31 -6.98
N SER A 183 -16.74 14.76 -5.77
CA SER A 183 -17.03 15.54 -4.56
C SER A 183 -15.96 16.61 -4.28
N LEU A 184 -14.70 16.30 -4.57
CA LEU A 184 -13.59 17.25 -4.45
C LEU A 184 -13.69 18.36 -5.51
N ASP A 185 -14.02 18.01 -6.75
CA ASP A 185 -14.25 18.96 -7.83
C ASP A 185 -15.35 19.97 -7.46
N GLY A 186 -16.47 19.49 -6.91
CA GLY A 186 -17.59 20.32 -6.46
C GLY A 186 -17.26 21.35 -5.36
N ILE A 187 -16.16 21.16 -4.61
CA ILE A 187 -15.67 22.14 -3.61
C ILE A 187 -14.44 22.92 -4.07
N GLY A 188 -14.09 22.86 -5.37
CA GLY A 188 -12.98 23.58 -5.97
C GLY A 188 -11.62 22.89 -5.84
N LEU A 189 -11.58 21.61 -5.45
CA LEU A 189 -10.39 20.76 -5.37
C LEU A 189 -10.31 19.79 -6.55
N GLY A 190 -10.68 20.26 -7.73
CA GLY A 190 -10.73 19.52 -8.99
C GLY A 190 -9.40 19.36 -9.72
N GLY A 191 -9.36 18.41 -10.65
CA GLY A 191 -8.27 18.26 -11.61
C GLY A 191 -7.02 17.53 -11.09
N ALA A 192 -6.03 17.40 -11.99
CA ALA A 192 -4.92 16.48 -11.83
C ALA A 192 -3.99 16.77 -10.65
N GLY A 193 -3.77 18.05 -10.33
CA GLY A 193 -2.91 18.44 -9.20
C GLY A 193 -3.48 18.00 -7.85
N TRP A 194 -4.78 18.20 -7.63
CA TRP A 194 -5.46 17.80 -6.39
C TRP A 194 -5.62 16.28 -6.29
N ALA A 195 -5.93 15.61 -7.41
CA ALA A 195 -5.95 14.14 -7.45
C ALA A 195 -4.57 13.54 -7.15
N ALA A 196 -3.49 14.10 -7.71
CA ALA A 196 -2.13 13.67 -7.41
C ALA A 196 -1.80 13.88 -5.92
N ALA A 197 -2.13 15.05 -5.37
CA ALA A 197 -1.94 15.31 -3.94
C ALA A 197 -2.71 14.31 -3.07
N LEU A 198 -3.96 13.98 -3.41
CA LEU A 198 -4.76 12.98 -2.71
C LEU A 198 -4.10 11.60 -2.73
N CYS A 199 -3.64 11.15 -3.89
CA CYS A 199 -2.97 9.86 -4.05
C CYS A 199 -1.65 9.78 -3.28
N ILE A 200 -0.81 10.81 -3.38
CA ILE A 200 0.49 10.89 -2.69
C ILE A 200 0.29 10.93 -1.18
N LEU A 201 -0.57 11.83 -0.68
CA LEU A 201 -0.82 11.99 0.74
C LEU A 201 -1.47 10.73 1.32
N GLY A 202 -2.48 10.19 0.64
CA GLY A 202 -3.17 8.97 1.04
C GLY A 202 -2.23 7.79 1.09
N GLY A 203 -1.49 7.52 0.00
CA GLY A 203 -0.56 6.41 -0.06
C GLY A 203 0.60 6.51 0.93
N ALA A 204 1.10 7.72 1.19
CA ALA A 204 2.14 7.93 2.20
C ALA A 204 1.70 7.55 3.62
N LEU A 205 0.39 7.50 3.91
CA LEU A 205 -0.12 7.01 5.22
C LEU A 205 0.13 5.52 5.44
N ALA A 206 0.39 4.74 4.39
CA ALA A 206 0.65 3.30 4.53
C ALA A 206 1.87 3.03 5.42
N ALA A 207 2.99 3.72 5.19
CA ALA A 207 4.24 3.51 5.91
C ALA A 207 4.13 3.78 7.44
N PRO A 208 3.61 4.92 7.92
CA PRO A 208 3.41 5.14 9.36
C PRO A 208 2.34 4.22 9.96
N ALA A 209 1.29 3.84 9.21
CA ALA A 209 0.29 2.88 9.68
C ALA A 209 0.93 1.50 9.94
N VAL A 210 1.67 0.97 8.96
CA VAL A 210 2.43 -0.29 9.08
C VAL A 210 3.44 -0.21 10.22
N LEU A 211 4.12 0.92 10.41
CA LEU A 211 5.04 1.13 11.53
C LEU A 211 4.34 1.03 12.89
N VAL A 212 3.15 1.63 13.02
CA VAL A 212 2.33 1.58 14.23
C VAL A 212 1.80 0.17 14.48
N ALA A 213 1.28 -0.52 13.46
CA ALA A 213 0.87 -1.92 13.56
C ALA A 213 2.04 -2.83 13.98
N THR A 214 3.23 -2.61 13.39
CA THR A 214 4.45 -3.33 13.76
C THR A 214 4.81 -3.11 15.23
N ARG A 215 4.69 -1.89 15.75
CA ARG A 215 4.93 -1.62 17.18
C ARG A 215 3.91 -2.35 18.06
N GLU A 216 2.65 -2.38 17.65
CA GLU A 216 1.57 -3.02 18.41
C GLU A 216 1.71 -4.54 18.45
N VAL A 217 2.21 -5.18 17.38
CA VAL A 217 2.32 -6.64 17.26
C VAL A 217 3.69 -7.16 17.70
N ALA A 218 4.78 -6.51 17.28
CA ALA A 218 6.15 -6.97 17.51
C ALA A 218 6.90 -6.15 18.56
N GLY A 219 6.38 -4.99 18.98
CA GLY A 219 7.03 -4.11 19.95
C GLY A 219 7.91 -3.03 19.31
N GLU A 220 8.22 -2.00 20.11
CA GLU A 220 8.84 -0.77 19.63
C GLU A 220 10.26 -0.97 19.07
N ARG A 221 11.02 -1.93 19.61
CA ARG A 221 12.38 -2.26 19.12
C ARG A 221 12.37 -2.65 17.64
N TRP A 222 11.42 -3.49 17.23
CA TRP A 222 11.33 -3.96 15.85
C TRP A 222 10.76 -2.89 14.93
N ALA A 223 9.77 -2.13 15.40
CA ALA A 223 9.25 -0.97 14.66
C ALA A 223 10.35 0.07 14.37
N ARG A 224 11.16 0.44 15.37
CA ARG A 224 12.30 1.35 15.18
C ARG A 224 13.35 0.83 14.20
N ARG A 225 13.52 -0.48 14.10
CA ARG A 225 14.43 -1.10 13.11
C ARG A 225 13.84 -1.06 11.70
N ALA A 226 12.53 -1.24 11.56
CA ALA A 226 11.82 -1.21 10.28
C ALA A 226 11.67 0.22 9.72
N ALA A 227 11.59 1.24 10.58
CA ALA A 227 11.27 2.62 10.21
C ALA A 227 12.07 3.19 9.02
N PRO A 228 13.41 3.07 8.95
CA PRO A 228 14.16 3.60 7.80
C PRO A 228 13.79 2.90 6.50
N PHE A 229 13.53 1.59 6.54
CA PHE A 229 13.17 0.79 5.36
C PHE A 229 11.76 1.08 4.87
N LEU A 230 10.81 1.28 5.80
CA LEU A 230 9.44 1.69 5.45
C LEU A 230 9.42 3.08 4.81
N ALA A 231 10.27 4.00 5.26
CA ALA A 231 10.34 5.37 4.73
C ALA A 231 10.83 5.43 3.27
N VAL A 232 11.67 4.48 2.84
CA VAL A 232 12.20 4.42 1.46
C VAL A 232 11.91 3.08 0.78
N SER A 233 10.76 2.46 1.11
CA SER A 233 10.39 1.17 0.53
C SER A 233 10.31 1.25 -1.01
N PRO A 234 10.77 0.21 -1.73
CA PRO A 234 10.57 0.09 -3.17
C PRO A 234 9.10 0.21 -3.62
N ALA A 235 8.14 -0.10 -2.74
CA ALA A 235 6.71 0.15 -2.99
C ALA A 235 6.40 1.59 -3.42
N ALA A 236 7.26 2.55 -3.09
CA ALA A 236 7.18 3.95 -3.52
C ALA A 236 7.04 4.13 -5.05
N LEU A 237 7.49 3.16 -5.86
CA LEU A 237 7.32 3.18 -7.30
C LEU A 237 5.85 3.26 -7.73
N TRP A 238 4.91 2.80 -6.89
CA TRP A 238 3.47 2.81 -7.17
C TRP A 238 2.70 3.91 -6.40
N VAL A 239 3.35 4.62 -5.48
CA VAL A 239 2.66 5.51 -4.54
C VAL A 239 2.37 6.90 -5.12
N ALA A 240 3.17 7.39 -6.06
CA ALA A 240 3.15 8.82 -6.38
C ALA A 240 1.96 9.28 -7.24
N THR A 241 1.33 8.42 -8.04
CA THR A 241 0.41 8.90 -9.10
C THR A 241 -0.64 7.87 -9.49
N SER A 242 -1.16 7.12 -8.53
CA SER A 242 -2.22 6.13 -8.78
C SER A 242 -3.25 6.14 -7.66
N ALA A 243 -4.52 5.92 -8.03
CA ALA A 243 -5.60 5.69 -7.08
C ALA A 243 -5.28 4.52 -6.13
N ASP A 244 -4.56 3.49 -6.62
CA ASP A 244 -4.14 2.34 -5.82
C ASP A 244 -3.24 2.74 -4.64
N ALA A 245 -2.49 3.84 -4.78
CA ALA A 245 -1.71 4.37 -3.67
C ALA A 245 -2.63 4.85 -2.54
N PHE A 246 -3.65 5.64 -2.87
CA PHE A 246 -4.66 6.08 -1.91
C PHE A 246 -5.36 4.88 -1.26
N PHE A 247 -5.72 3.87 -2.06
CA PHE A 247 -6.36 2.63 -1.59
C PHE A 247 -5.50 1.88 -0.58
N ALA A 248 -4.22 1.69 -0.90
CA ALA A 248 -3.26 1.02 -0.04
C ALA A 248 -3.06 1.76 1.29
N GLY A 249 -2.95 3.09 1.25
CA GLY A 249 -2.85 3.92 2.45
C GLY A 249 -4.08 3.82 3.34
N LEU A 250 -5.27 3.96 2.76
CA LEU A 250 -6.55 3.85 3.47
C LEU A 250 -6.73 2.46 4.09
N ALA A 251 -6.46 1.39 3.33
CA ALA A 251 -6.53 0.01 3.83
C ALA A 251 -5.51 -0.24 4.95
N ALA A 252 -4.27 0.24 4.83
CA ALA A 252 -3.24 0.10 5.86
C ALA A 252 -3.63 0.80 7.17
N VAL A 253 -4.22 2.00 7.10
CA VAL A 253 -4.75 2.71 8.27
C VAL A 253 -5.89 1.90 8.89
N ALA A 254 -6.85 1.41 8.09
CA ALA A 254 -7.99 0.65 8.57
C ALA A 254 -7.58 -0.64 9.29
N VAL A 255 -6.69 -1.43 8.67
CA VAL A 255 -6.12 -2.64 9.26
C VAL A 255 -5.37 -2.33 10.55
N THR A 256 -4.58 -1.25 10.57
CA THR A 256 -3.85 -0.81 11.76
C THR A 256 -4.81 -0.45 12.89
N MET A 257 -5.90 0.26 12.61
CA MET A 257 -6.92 0.60 13.61
C MET A 257 -7.55 -0.66 14.22
N LEU A 258 -7.84 -1.68 13.39
CA LEU A 258 -8.41 -2.94 13.88
C LEU A 258 -7.41 -3.74 14.73
N ILE A 259 -6.13 -3.77 14.36
CA ILE A 259 -5.03 -4.32 15.16
C ILE A 259 -4.91 -3.60 16.51
N LEU A 260 -4.97 -2.27 16.52
CA LEU A 260 -4.93 -1.47 17.74
C LEU A 260 -6.16 -1.74 18.63
N ALA A 261 -7.35 -1.86 18.03
CA ALA A 261 -8.58 -2.18 18.75
C ALA A 261 -8.45 -3.53 19.50
N ALA A 262 -7.80 -4.52 18.89
CA ALA A 262 -7.54 -5.82 19.52
C ALA A 262 -6.67 -5.73 20.80
N GLY A 263 -5.83 -4.70 20.92
CA GLY A 263 -4.98 -4.46 22.10
C GLY A 263 -5.62 -3.62 23.21
N ARG A 264 -6.85 -3.12 23.00
CA ARG A 264 -7.51 -2.14 23.87
C ARG A 264 -8.83 -2.70 24.44
N THR A 265 -9.46 -1.95 25.34
CA THR A 265 -10.76 -2.27 25.95
C THR A 265 -11.70 -1.07 26.00
N GLY A 266 -12.99 -1.34 26.16
CA GLY A 266 -14.04 -0.33 26.32
C GLY A 266 -14.19 0.61 25.12
N ARG A 267 -14.62 1.85 25.38
CA ARG A 267 -14.94 2.86 24.36
C ARG A 267 -13.81 3.12 23.37
N ARG A 268 -12.55 3.04 23.81
CA ARG A 268 -11.39 3.25 22.92
C ARG A 268 -11.23 2.13 21.91
N ALA A 269 -11.45 0.88 22.31
CA ALA A 269 -11.44 -0.25 21.39
C ALA A 269 -12.61 -0.15 20.41
N ASP A 270 -13.80 0.19 20.90
CA ASP A 270 -15.00 0.32 20.07
C ASP A 270 -14.85 1.47 19.04
N ALA A 271 -14.29 2.62 19.42
CA ALA A 271 -14.04 3.73 18.50
C ALA A 271 -13.03 3.38 17.41
N LEU A 272 -11.96 2.66 17.76
CA LEU A 272 -10.97 2.17 16.77
C LEU A 272 -11.58 1.13 15.83
N ALA A 273 -12.40 0.21 16.35
CA ALA A 273 -13.09 -0.78 15.54
C ALA A 273 -14.12 -0.15 14.60
N ALA A 274 -14.90 0.83 15.09
CA ALA A 274 -15.84 1.58 14.26
C ALA A 274 -15.12 2.36 13.16
N GLY A 275 -14.04 3.07 13.50
CA GLY A 275 -13.23 3.77 12.49
C GLY A 275 -12.57 2.83 11.48
N ALA A 276 -12.10 1.65 11.92
CA ALA A 276 -11.63 0.61 11.01
C ALA A 276 -12.76 0.11 10.08
N GLY A 277 -13.97 -0.10 10.62
CA GLY A 277 -15.14 -0.50 9.84
C GLY A 277 -15.55 0.54 8.80
N LEU A 278 -15.52 1.84 9.15
CA LEU A 278 -15.80 2.93 8.20
C LEU A 278 -14.82 2.89 7.02
N LEU A 279 -13.52 2.78 7.31
CA LEU A 279 -12.49 2.75 6.28
C LEU A 279 -12.51 1.44 5.48
N LEU A 280 -12.77 0.28 6.09
CA LEU A 280 -12.89 -1.00 5.38
C LEU A 280 -14.14 -1.06 4.51
N GLY A 281 -15.25 -0.46 4.96
CA GLY A 281 -16.45 -0.28 4.15
C GLY A 281 -16.22 0.66 2.97
N ALA A 282 -15.54 1.79 3.20
CA ALA A 282 -15.12 2.69 2.13
C ALA A 282 -14.19 1.98 1.15
N ALA A 283 -13.21 1.21 1.63
CA ALA A 283 -12.31 0.41 0.78
C ALA A 283 -13.06 -0.57 -0.13
N ALA A 284 -14.15 -1.18 0.34
CA ALA A 284 -15.00 -2.03 -0.50
C ALA A 284 -15.64 -1.24 -1.65
N LEU A 285 -15.94 0.05 -1.46
CA LEU A 285 -16.45 0.95 -2.50
C LEU A 285 -15.34 1.54 -3.39
N LEU A 286 -14.06 1.42 -3.02
CA LEU A 286 -12.92 1.86 -3.82
C LEU A 286 -12.40 0.76 -4.75
N SER A 287 -12.34 -0.48 -4.27
CA SER A 287 -11.90 -1.63 -5.05
C SER A 287 -12.41 -2.93 -4.46
N TYR A 288 -13.02 -3.78 -5.29
CA TYR A 288 -13.54 -5.09 -4.89
C TYR A 288 -12.46 -5.98 -4.25
N GLY A 289 -11.21 -5.87 -4.70
CA GLY A 289 -10.08 -6.64 -4.16
C GLY A 289 -9.71 -6.26 -2.72
N LEU A 290 -10.02 -5.04 -2.27
CA LEU A 290 -9.68 -4.59 -0.92
C LEU A 290 -10.52 -5.26 0.17
N VAL A 291 -11.58 -5.99 -0.18
CA VAL A 291 -12.26 -6.88 0.77
C VAL A 291 -11.30 -7.92 1.37
N LEU A 292 -10.24 -8.30 0.65
CA LEU A 292 -9.21 -9.21 1.18
C LEU A 292 -8.37 -8.59 2.31
N SER A 293 -8.37 -7.26 2.47
CA SER A 293 -7.66 -6.59 3.57
C SER A 293 -8.18 -7.01 4.96
N TRP A 294 -9.43 -7.50 5.04
CA TRP A 294 -10.00 -8.09 6.26
C TRP A 294 -9.21 -9.28 6.77
N ALA A 295 -8.49 -10.01 5.92
CA ALA A 295 -7.71 -11.17 6.31
C ALA A 295 -6.46 -10.80 7.12
N VAL A 296 -5.86 -9.63 6.86
CA VAL A 296 -4.58 -9.19 7.45
C VAL A 296 -4.62 -9.07 8.98
N PRO A 297 -5.65 -8.45 9.61
CA PRO A 297 -5.73 -8.35 11.07
C PRO A 297 -6.20 -9.64 11.77
N LEU A 298 -6.74 -10.64 11.04
CA LEU A 298 -7.33 -11.84 11.66
C LEU A 298 -6.36 -12.63 12.55
N PRO A 299 -5.10 -12.90 12.14
CA PRO A 299 -4.17 -13.64 12.99
C PRO A 299 -3.95 -12.96 14.34
N VAL A 300 -3.91 -11.62 14.37
CA VAL A 300 -3.76 -10.85 15.62
C VAL A 300 -5.03 -10.94 16.47
N LEU A 301 -6.20 -10.80 15.87
CA LEU A 301 -7.49 -10.89 16.58
C LEU A 301 -7.73 -12.28 17.16
N VAL A 302 -7.41 -13.33 16.40
CA VAL A 302 -7.50 -14.73 16.82
C VAL A 302 -6.51 -15.00 17.94
N HIS A 303 -5.25 -14.61 17.77
CA HIS A 303 -4.21 -14.78 18.80
C HIS A 303 -4.57 -14.08 20.11
N ARG A 304 -5.12 -12.86 20.04
CA ARG A 304 -5.57 -12.08 21.21
C ARG A 304 -6.95 -12.50 21.73
N ARG A 305 -7.64 -13.44 21.06
CA ARG A 305 -9.01 -13.89 21.38
C ARG A 305 -10.01 -12.73 21.48
N ARG A 306 -9.93 -11.78 20.53
CA ARG A 306 -10.78 -10.58 20.50
C ARG A 306 -11.65 -10.54 19.24
N LEU A 307 -12.87 -11.06 19.33
CA LEU A 307 -13.82 -11.04 18.20
C LEU A 307 -14.73 -9.80 18.17
N ARG A 308 -14.98 -9.16 19.33
CA ARG A 308 -15.85 -7.97 19.38
C ARG A 308 -15.41 -6.83 18.44
N PRO A 309 -14.12 -6.44 18.37
CA PRO A 309 -13.68 -5.43 17.41
C PRO A 309 -13.98 -5.81 15.96
N LEU A 310 -13.82 -7.09 15.62
CA LEU A 310 -14.12 -7.60 14.28
C LEU A 310 -15.61 -7.48 13.95
N VAL A 311 -16.48 -7.90 14.87
CA VAL A 311 -17.94 -7.80 14.68
C VAL A 311 -18.38 -6.35 14.54
N LEU A 312 -17.92 -5.46 15.42
CA LEU A 312 -18.28 -4.05 15.37
C LEU A 312 -17.79 -3.39 14.07
N ALA A 313 -16.53 -3.63 13.68
CA ALA A 313 -16.01 -3.15 12.41
C ALA A 313 -16.83 -3.68 11.23
N GLY A 314 -17.20 -4.96 11.24
CA GLY A 314 -17.99 -5.60 10.19
C GLY A 314 -19.38 -4.99 10.06
N LEU A 315 -20.07 -4.73 11.18
CA LEU A 315 -21.37 -4.05 11.18
C LEU A 315 -21.29 -2.63 10.62
N VAL A 316 -20.27 -1.88 10.99
CA VAL A 316 -20.06 -0.52 10.47
C VAL A 316 -19.73 -0.53 8.98
N ALA A 317 -18.87 -1.45 8.53
CA ALA A 317 -18.54 -1.60 7.11
C ALA A 317 -19.76 -2.00 6.28
N ALA A 318 -20.58 -2.94 6.77
CA ALA A 318 -21.85 -3.31 6.16
C ALA A 318 -22.81 -2.11 6.10
N GLY A 319 -22.83 -1.25 7.13
CA GLY A 319 -23.55 0.01 7.13
C GLY A 319 -23.10 0.95 6.01
N VAL A 320 -21.79 1.10 5.78
CA VAL A 320 -21.26 1.94 4.69
C VAL A 320 -21.70 1.42 3.31
N VAL A 321 -21.56 0.12 3.06
CA VAL A 321 -22.00 -0.49 1.79
C VAL A 321 -23.53 -0.41 1.65
N GLY A 322 -24.26 -0.61 2.75
CA GLY A 322 -25.72 -0.46 2.78
C GLY A 322 -26.18 0.97 2.46
N LEU A 323 -25.47 1.99 2.96
CA LEU A 323 -25.74 3.38 2.61
C LEU A 323 -25.48 3.66 1.12
N ALA A 324 -24.45 3.08 0.53
CA ALA A 324 -24.23 3.16 -0.92
C ALA A 324 -25.38 2.49 -1.70
N GLY A 325 -25.88 1.35 -1.21
CA GLY A 325 -27.07 0.70 -1.76
C GLY A 325 -28.32 1.57 -1.68
N LEU A 326 -28.56 2.26 -0.56
CA LEU A 326 -29.65 3.22 -0.42
C LEU A 326 -29.47 4.45 -1.33
N ALA A 327 -28.23 4.79 -1.67
CA ALA A 327 -27.90 5.87 -2.60
C ALA A 327 -28.07 5.48 -4.09
N GLY A 328 -28.36 4.20 -4.40
CA GLY A 328 -28.64 3.71 -5.74
C GLY A 328 -27.73 2.59 -6.23
N LEU A 329 -26.63 2.30 -5.52
CA LEU A 329 -25.65 1.32 -6.00
C LEU A 329 -26.09 -0.12 -5.72
N ASP A 330 -26.46 -0.87 -6.77
CA ASP A 330 -26.47 -2.34 -6.67
C ASP A 330 -25.03 -2.87 -6.72
N TYR A 331 -24.42 -2.98 -5.54
CA TYR A 331 -23.02 -3.41 -5.39
C TYR A 331 -22.74 -4.81 -5.98
N LEU A 332 -23.72 -5.73 -5.92
CA LEU A 332 -23.54 -7.09 -6.42
C LEU A 332 -23.72 -7.13 -7.94
N ALA A 333 -24.69 -6.41 -8.49
CA ALA A 333 -24.85 -6.28 -9.93
C ALA A 333 -23.62 -5.59 -10.55
N ALA A 334 -23.15 -4.50 -9.95
CA ALA A 334 -21.93 -3.80 -10.36
C ALA A 334 -20.70 -4.71 -10.31
N PHE A 335 -20.54 -5.51 -9.26
CA PHE A 335 -19.46 -6.49 -9.15
C PHE A 335 -19.52 -7.54 -10.27
N GLU A 336 -20.70 -8.09 -10.54
CA GLU A 336 -20.88 -9.11 -11.57
C GLU A 336 -20.63 -8.53 -12.97
N ALA A 337 -21.08 -7.30 -13.24
CA ALA A 337 -20.81 -6.60 -14.48
C ALA A 337 -19.31 -6.30 -14.65
N THR A 338 -18.65 -5.79 -13.59
CA THR A 338 -17.20 -5.60 -13.57
C THR A 338 -16.44 -6.90 -13.83
N ARG A 339 -16.89 -8.01 -13.24
CA ARG A 339 -16.26 -9.33 -13.43
C ARG A 339 -16.31 -9.78 -14.89
N ARG A 340 -17.41 -9.49 -15.60
CA ARG A 340 -17.55 -9.78 -17.04
C ARG A 340 -16.59 -8.92 -17.86
N GLU A 341 -16.57 -7.60 -17.65
CA GLU A 341 -15.62 -6.68 -18.30
C GLU A 341 -14.17 -7.10 -18.10
N VAL A 342 -13.79 -7.43 -16.86
CA VAL A 342 -12.43 -7.89 -16.54
C VAL A 342 -12.11 -9.21 -17.23
N ALA A 343 -13.06 -10.15 -17.30
CA ALA A 343 -12.85 -11.43 -17.98
C ALA A 343 -12.66 -11.27 -19.50
N GLU A 344 -13.26 -10.24 -20.10
CA GLU A 344 -13.14 -9.92 -21.53
C GLU A 344 -11.90 -9.06 -21.85
N SER A 345 -11.26 -8.49 -20.83
CA SER A 345 -10.03 -7.70 -20.94
C SER A 345 -8.77 -8.55 -21.20
N VAL A 346 -7.59 -8.00 -20.87
CA VAL A 346 -6.29 -8.68 -20.89
C VAL A 346 -6.28 -9.99 -20.08
N GLN A 347 -7.17 -10.15 -19.11
CA GLN A 347 -7.28 -11.40 -18.35
C GLN A 347 -7.77 -12.58 -19.21
N ARG A 348 -8.39 -12.34 -20.37
CA ARG A 348 -8.79 -13.39 -21.30
C ARG A 348 -7.62 -14.24 -21.79
N THR A 349 -6.46 -13.62 -21.99
CA THR A 349 -5.25 -14.28 -22.51
C THR A 349 -4.23 -14.59 -21.42
N ARG A 350 -4.21 -13.81 -20.33
CA ARG A 350 -3.22 -13.96 -19.27
C ARG A 350 -3.48 -15.19 -18.40
N PRO A 351 -2.54 -16.16 -18.29
CA PRO A 351 -2.76 -17.34 -17.47
C PRO A 351 -2.94 -16.98 -15.98
N TYR A 352 -4.04 -17.42 -15.39
CA TYR A 352 -4.39 -17.08 -14.00
C TYR A 352 -3.32 -17.52 -12.99
N VAL A 353 -2.78 -18.73 -13.12
CA VAL A 353 -1.72 -19.25 -12.23
C VAL A 353 -0.45 -18.41 -12.34
N PHE A 354 -0.11 -17.96 -13.55
CA PHE A 354 1.01 -17.05 -13.74
C PHE A 354 0.76 -15.72 -13.01
N SER A 355 -0.45 -15.15 -13.08
CA SER A 355 -0.81 -13.93 -12.35
C SER A 355 -0.63 -14.07 -10.83
N LEU A 356 -0.97 -15.22 -10.24
CA LEU A 356 -0.74 -15.47 -8.80
C LEU A 356 0.74 -15.40 -8.43
N VAL A 357 1.61 -16.04 -9.23
CA VAL A 357 3.05 -16.04 -9.01
C VAL A 357 3.66 -14.66 -9.30
N SER A 358 3.21 -13.99 -10.35
CA SER A 358 3.65 -12.64 -10.72
C SER A 358 3.30 -11.62 -9.63
N ASN A 359 2.11 -11.71 -9.02
CA ASN A 359 1.71 -10.82 -7.92
C ASN A 359 2.57 -11.06 -6.66
N ALA A 360 2.87 -12.31 -6.33
CA ALA A 360 3.77 -12.64 -5.22
C ALA A 360 5.22 -12.16 -5.50
N ALA A 361 5.67 -12.23 -6.74
CA ALA A 361 6.96 -11.68 -7.17
C ALA A 361 6.98 -10.15 -7.14
N ALA A 362 5.89 -9.48 -7.51
CA ALA A 362 5.77 -8.02 -7.39
C ALA A 362 5.84 -7.59 -5.92
N LEU A 363 5.19 -8.33 -5.02
CA LEU A 363 5.30 -8.12 -3.57
C LEU A 363 6.74 -8.35 -3.06
N ALA A 364 7.48 -9.30 -3.64
CA ALA A 364 8.88 -9.55 -3.29
C ALA A 364 9.81 -8.37 -3.63
N ILE A 365 9.46 -7.62 -4.67
CA ILE A 365 10.22 -6.44 -5.13
C ILE A 365 9.93 -5.24 -4.23
N ALA A 366 8.70 -5.14 -3.71
CA ALA A 366 8.17 -4.03 -2.90
C ALA A 366 8.81 -3.93 -1.50
#